data_AF-A0A660E361-F1
#
_entry.id   AF-A0A660E361-F1
#
_cell.length_a   1.000
_cell.length_b   1.000
_cell.length_c   1.000
_cell.angle_alpha   90.00
_cell.angle_beta   90.00
_cell.angle_gamma   90.00
#
_symmetry.space_group_name_H-M   'P 1'
#
loop_
_entity.id
_entity.type
_entity.pdbx_description
1 polymer ?
#
loop_
_entity_poly.entity_id
_entity_poly.type
_entity_poly.pdbx_seq_one_letter_code
_entity_poly.pdbx_strand_id
1 'polypeptide(L)'
;MKNWQRQLGTALVVTLCGLGTVTAASAATYNQKGNALKSYNVKKYRTVNNKNYYQSAYSYQSAPGYTQGGLYQTTPGTIRRTAGTVKSLTFTTNVYLPVTYATSGDWGNPQSEVLSKDGNTLYTLIMLNKGTETGRIVKYDLGKLRQRYHISTTNMTALRRATYDKSVNKLTVTDKAILNCMQVGPTFKAGHGQSLAQNPKTGELWFVGSAAVKANVQRVSTKTLKPNKRINFTLKSTVAMGENLTFDKNGNAYFYTYSYGGWAPKNSLKLYQGKINKKSVKFHLVMQGLRHNPGWKSQSIAYSTKQNRLYFVSNSSISSIPVSKLGKLTAKDVKTVKLSGQREFEGLQFDQSGAGYLLVNKGAELLKTTGKF
;
A
#
# COMPACT_ATOMS: atom_id res chain seq x y z
N MET A 1 53.85 -53.36 -39.78
CA MET A 1 52.38 -53.46 -39.85
C MET A 1 51.91 -54.24 -38.63
N LYS A 2 51.45 -53.55 -37.57
CA LYS A 2 51.08 -54.12 -36.26
C LYS A 2 49.56 -54.00 -36.09
N ASN A 3 48.88 -55.14 -35.97
CA ASN A 3 47.45 -55.20 -35.65
C ASN A 3 47.26 -55.21 -34.13
N TRP A 4 46.48 -54.25 -33.64
CA TRP A 4 46.15 -54.05 -32.23
C TRP A 4 44.87 -54.78 -31.84
N GLN A 5 44.93 -55.39 -30.65
CA GLN A 5 43.84 -56.02 -29.92
C GLN A 5 42.80 -54.98 -29.49
N ARG A 6 41.52 -55.36 -29.55
CA ARG A 6 40.41 -54.66 -28.90
C ARG A 6 40.27 -55.17 -27.47
N GLN A 7 40.37 -54.27 -26.49
CA GLN A 7 39.83 -54.45 -25.15
C GLN A 7 38.91 -53.28 -24.77
N LEU A 8 37.90 -53.64 -23.98
CA LEU A 8 36.71 -52.90 -23.58
C LEU A 8 37.03 -51.70 -22.67
N GLY A 9 36.24 -50.64 -22.79
CA GLY A 9 36.17 -49.53 -21.84
C GLY A 9 34.75 -49.03 -21.70
N THR A 10 34.06 -49.46 -20.65
CA THR A 10 32.72 -49.04 -20.25
C THR A 10 32.75 -47.57 -19.81
N ALA A 11 32.09 -46.68 -20.54
CA ALA A 11 32.02 -45.26 -20.20
C ALA A 11 30.86 -45.01 -19.21
N LEU A 12 31.22 -44.65 -17.98
CA LEU A 12 30.33 -44.16 -16.93
C LEU A 12 29.92 -42.73 -17.27
N VAL A 13 28.66 -42.51 -17.67
CA VAL A 13 28.10 -41.17 -17.87
C VAL A 13 27.67 -40.61 -16.52
N VAL A 14 28.55 -39.82 -15.89
CA VAL A 14 28.20 -38.99 -14.74
C VAL A 14 27.42 -37.79 -15.25
N THR A 15 26.10 -37.80 -15.03
CA THR A 15 25.24 -36.65 -15.32
C THR A 15 25.44 -35.61 -14.21
N LEU A 16 26.31 -34.62 -14.44
CA LEU A 16 26.41 -33.45 -13.57
C LEU A 16 25.10 -32.66 -13.66
N CYS A 17 24.23 -32.83 -12.67
CA CYS A 17 23.14 -31.90 -12.40
C CYS A 17 23.75 -30.57 -11.94
N GLY A 18 23.96 -29.66 -12.89
CA GLY A 18 24.31 -28.28 -12.60
C GLY A 18 23.22 -27.63 -11.77
N LEU A 19 23.42 -27.59 -10.45
CA LEU A 19 22.73 -26.68 -9.54
C LEU A 19 23.16 -25.25 -9.90
N GLY A 20 22.60 -24.71 -10.97
CA GLY A 20 22.69 -23.30 -11.29
C GLY A 20 22.06 -22.52 -10.16
N THR A 21 22.89 -21.91 -9.31
CA THR A 21 22.45 -20.90 -8.37
C THR A 21 21.91 -19.73 -9.19
N VAL A 22 20.58 -19.68 -9.34
CA VAL A 22 19.91 -18.53 -9.96
C VAL A 22 20.08 -17.36 -9.00
N THR A 23 21.20 -16.66 -9.10
CA THR A 23 21.42 -15.42 -8.36
C THR A 23 20.33 -14.46 -8.80
N ALA A 24 19.42 -14.17 -7.87
CA ALA A 24 18.34 -13.24 -8.09
C ALA A 24 18.93 -11.88 -8.48
N ALA A 25 18.85 -11.52 -9.77
CA ALA A 25 19.35 -10.24 -10.27
C ALA A 25 18.82 -9.08 -9.41
N SER A 26 19.76 -8.28 -8.90
CA SER A 26 19.48 -7.09 -8.09
C SER A 26 18.66 -6.07 -8.90
N ALA A 27 17.82 -5.29 -8.21
CA ALA A 27 17.00 -4.27 -8.85
C ALA A 27 17.87 -3.24 -9.59
N ALA A 28 17.54 -2.95 -10.86
CA ALA A 28 18.25 -1.94 -11.64
C ALA A 28 18.16 -0.58 -10.93
N THR A 29 19.30 0.00 -10.56
CA THR A 29 19.35 1.23 -9.77
C THR A 29 19.78 2.41 -10.63
N TYR A 30 19.03 3.52 -10.52
CA TYR A 30 19.30 4.77 -11.22
C TYR A 30 19.49 5.90 -10.22
N ASN A 31 20.57 6.66 -10.37
CA ASN A 31 20.85 7.84 -9.54
C ASN A 31 20.57 9.10 -10.35
N GLN A 32 19.45 9.76 -10.08
CA GLN A 32 19.11 11.02 -10.74
C GLN A 32 20.03 12.15 -10.24
N LYS A 33 20.61 12.89 -11.18
CA LYS A 33 21.31 14.14 -10.90
C LYS A 33 20.34 15.32 -10.80
N GLY A 34 20.65 16.26 -9.92
CA GLY A 34 19.87 17.49 -9.71
C GLY A 34 18.53 17.28 -8.99
N ASN A 35 17.88 18.39 -8.70
CA ASN A 35 16.60 18.39 -7.98
C ASN A 35 15.48 17.72 -8.80
N ALA A 36 14.72 16.87 -8.13
CA ALA A 36 13.49 16.30 -8.66
C ALA A 36 12.29 17.23 -8.49
N LEU A 37 12.37 18.21 -7.58
CA LEU A 37 11.32 19.19 -7.35
C LEU A 37 11.60 20.48 -8.14
N LYS A 38 10.65 20.89 -8.99
CA LYS A 38 10.71 22.17 -9.72
C LYS A 38 10.75 23.33 -8.72
N SER A 39 11.52 24.37 -9.02
CA SER A 39 11.54 25.62 -8.24
C SER A 39 10.16 26.26 -8.14
N TYR A 40 9.86 26.87 -7.00
CA TYR A 40 8.61 27.58 -6.73
C TYR A 40 8.85 28.75 -5.77
N ASN A 41 7.98 29.75 -5.83
CA ASN A 41 8.01 30.91 -4.93
C ASN A 41 7.04 30.69 -3.76
N VAL A 42 7.58 30.54 -2.55
CA VAL A 42 6.79 30.31 -1.32
C VAL A 42 5.79 31.43 -1.04
N LYS A 43 6.07 32.69 -1.44
CA LYS A 43 5.16 33.84 -1.27
C LYS A 43 3.86 33.69 -2.09
N LYS A 44 3.87 32.88 -3.14
CA LYS A 44 2.69 32.60 -3.98
C LYS A 44 1.89 31.39 -3.50
N TYR A 45 2.39 30.65 -2.51
CA TYR A 45 1.67 29.50 -1.98
C TYR A 45 0.51 29.95 -1.11
N ARG A 46 -0.65 29.32 -1.30
CA ARG A 46 -1.86 29.57 -0.50
C ARG A 46 -2.40 28.29 0.11
N THR A 47 -3.24 28.44 1.14
CA THR A 47 -4.00 27.31 1.68
C THR A 47 -5.50 27.56 1.50
N VAL A 48 -6.24 26.49 1.24
CA VAL A 48 -7.69 26.50 1.31
C VAL A 48 -8.09 26.45 2.77
N ASN A 49 -8.95 27.38 3.21
CA ASN A 49 -9.52 27.34 4.56
C ASN A 49 -10.65 26.29 4.64
N ASN A 50 -10.28 25.01 4.63
CA ASN A 50 -11.21 23.88 4.74
C ASN A 50 -11.72 23.70 6.18
N LYS A 51 -12.85 23.01 6.37
CA LYS A 51 -13.34 22.70 7.72
C LYS A 51 -12.30 21.88 8.50
N ASN A 52 -12.10 22.22 9.77
CA ASN A 52 -11.17 21.54 10.65
C ASN A 52 -11.85 20.33 11.32
N TYR A 53 -11.54 19.14 10.83
CA TYR A 53 -11.91 17.87 11.45
C TYR A 53 -10.66 17.05 11.79
N TYR A 54 -9.61 17.75 12.19
CA TYR A 54 -8.37 17.13 12.62
C TYR A 54 -8.63 16.07 13.68
N GLN A 55 -8.01 14.91 13.50
CA GLN A 55 -8.00 13.84 14.49
C GLN A 55 -6.67 13.84 15.24
N SER A 56 -6.74 14.05 16.55
CA SER A 56 -5.61 13.94 17.48
C SER A 56 -5.20 12.47 17.69
N ALA A 57 -4.01 12.28 18.25
CA ALA A 57 -3.50 10.97 18.62
C ALA A 57 -4.42 10.24 19.62
N TYR A 58 -4.45 8.91 19.51
CA TYR A 58 -5.21 8.02 20.37
C TYR A 58 -4.55 6.62 20.39
N SER A 59 -4.84 5.84 21.42
CA SER A 59 -4.46 4.43 21.50
C SER A 59 -5.30 3.62 20.52
N TYR A 60 -4.63 2.89 19.63
CA TYR A 60 -5.35 2.12 18.60
C TYR A 60 -6.05 0.90 19.17
N GLN A 61 -7.33 0.77 18.83
CA GLN A 61 -8.14 -0.41 19.07
C GLN A 61 -7.91 -1.47 18.00
N SER A 62 -8.02 -2.73 18.42
CA SER A 62 -7.94 -3.88 17.52
C SER A 62 -9.25 -4.13 16.78
N ALA A 63 -9.22 -5.00 15.77
CA ALA A 63 -10.44 -5.55 15.18
C ALA A 63 -11.32 -6.19 16.27
N PRO A 64 -12.65 -6.06 16.20
CA PRO A 64 -13.55 -6.74 17.13
C PRO A 64 -13.21 -8.22 17.25
N GLY A 65 -13.15 -8.74 18.49
CA GLY A 65 -12.81 -10.15 18.77
C GLY A 65 -11.34 -10.54 18.64
N TYR A 66 -10.45 -9.66 18.15
CA TYR A 66 -9.03 -10.01 17.96
C TYR A 66 -8.26 -10.23 19.27
N THR A 67 -8.48 -9.37 20.27
CA THR A 67 -7.70 -9.36 21.52
C THR A 67 -8.19 -10.36 22.57
N GLN A 68 -9.30 -11.05 22.34
CA GLN A 68 -9.86 -12.06 23.24
C GLN A 68 -9.31 -13.48 22.94
N GLY A 69 -8.07 -13.57 22.44
CA GLY A 69 -7.49 -14.83 21.93
C GLY A 69 -8.04 -15.26 20.55
N GLY A 70 -8.94 -14.47 19.96
CA GLY A 70 -9.56 -14.75 18.68
C GLY A 70 -8.67 -14.40 17.49
N LEU A 71 -7.84 -15.35 17.03
CA LEU A 71 -7.26 -15.28 15.68
C LEU A 71 -8.33 -15.34 14.58
N TYR A 72 -9.50 -15.90 14.92
CA TYR A 72 -10.58 -16.25 14.00
C TYR A 72 -11.86 -15.45 14.28
N GLN A 73 -11.92 -14.23 13.79
CA GLN A 73 -13.15 -13.45 13.81
C GLN A 73 -14.19 -14.06 12.88
N THR A 74 -15.41 -14.20 13.39
CA THR A 74 -16.58 -14.73 12.67
C THR A 74 -17.61 -13.65 12.33
N THR A 75 -17.47 -12.45 12.88
CA THR A 75 -18.42 -11.33 12.69
C THR A 75 -17.73 -10.14 12.03
N PRO A 76 -18.41 -9.40 11.14
CA PRO A 76 -17.84 -8.20 10.55
C PRO A 76 -17.73 -7.05 11.55
N GLY A 77 -16.56 -6.41 11.56
CA GLY A 77 -16.40 -5.09 12.15
C GLY A 77 -17.01 -3.99 11.28
N THR A 78 -17.29 -2.84 11.91
CA THR A 78 -17.73 -1.63 11.19
C THR A 78 -16.98 -0.39 11.64
N ILE A 79 -16.75 0.52 10.70
CA ILE A 79 -16.19 1.85 10.93
C ILE A 79 -17.14 2.85 10.27
N ARG A 80 -17.71 3.75 11.06
CA ARG A 80 -18.81 4.63 10.63
C ARG A 80 -18.40 6.09 10.72
N ARG A 81 -19.00 6.92 9.87
CA ARG A 81 -18.94 8.38 10.01
C ARG A 81 -19.39 8.78 11.41
N THR A 82 -18.60 9.63 12.06
CA THR A 82 -18.97 10.33 13.30
C THR A 82 -19.20 11.83 13.06
N ALA A 83 -18.41 12.44 12.19
CA ALA A 83 -18.53 13.85 11.84
C ALA A 83 -17.95 14.12 10.43
N GLY A 84 -18.08 15.36 9.95
CA GLY A 84 -17.54 15.77 8.66
C GLY A 84 -18.58 16.29 7.67
N THR A 85 -18.10 16.74 6.50
CA THR A 85 -18.92 17.22 5.38
C THR A 85 -19.47 16.10 4.50
N VAL A 86 -18.86 14.91 4.53
CA VAL A 86 -19.47 13.70 3.95
C VAL A 86 -20.73 13.37 4.74
N LYS A 87 -21.87 13.13 4.06
CA LYS A 87 -23.18 12.92 4.72
C LYS A 87 -23.29 11.56 5.40
N SER A 88 -22.84 10.50 4.73
CA SER A 88 -22.92 9.12 5.22
C SER A 88 -21.70 8.35 4.74
N LEU A 89 -21.09 7.57 5.61
CA LEU A 89 -20.03 6.64 5.24
C LEU A 89 -20.00 5.52 6.25
N THR A 90 -19.94 4.29 5.77
CA THR A 90 -19.74 3.09 6.59
C THR A 90 -18.81 2.18 5.83
N PHE A 91 -17.80 1.69 6.52
CA PHE A 91 -16.98 0.57 6.11
C PHE A 91 -17.39 -0.63 6.92
N THR A 92 -17.58 -1.76 6.24
CA THR A 92 -17.86 -3.05 6.86
C THR A 92 -16.77 -4.01 6.44
N THR A 93 -16.28 -4.84 7.37
CA THR A 93 -15.28 -5.86 7.08
C THR A 93 -15.70 -6.68 5.87
N ASN A 94 -14.83 -6.72 4.86
CA ASN A 94 -15.03 -7.54 3.68
C ASN A 94 -14.27 -8.85 3.80
N VAL A 95 -13.03 -8.80 4.29
CA VAL A 95 -12.22 -9.99 4.54
C VAL A 95 -11.23 -9.72 5.67
N TYR A 96 -11.07 -10.69 6.56
CA TYR A 96 -9.97 -10.71 7.51
C TYR A 96 -8.71 -11.25 6.84
N LEU A 97 -7.65 -10.47 6.83
CA LEU A 97 -6.38 -10.85 6.22
C LEU A 97 -5.55 -11.70 7.20
N PRO A 98 -4.66 -12.58 6.70
CA PRO A 98 -3.77 -13.36 7.55
C PRO A 98 -2.98 -12.49 8.53
N VAL A 99 -2.79 -13.00 9.74
CA VAL A 99 -1.91 -12.42 10.78
C VAL A 99 -0.72 -13.33 11.12
N THR A 100 -0.79 -14.59 10.71
CA THR A 100 0.21 -15.65 10.94
C THR A 100 0.35 -16.48 9.67
N TYR A 101 1.59 -16.83 9.30
CA TYR A 101 1.89 -17.67 8.13
C TYR A 101 3.05 -18.66 8.34
N ALA A 102 4.16 -18.23 8.96
CA ALA A 102 5.28 -19.09 9.31
C ALA A 102 5.46 -19.18 10.84
N THR A 103 5.40 -18.04 11.52
CA THR A 103 5.44 -17.96 12.98
C THR A 103 4.33 -17.02 13.46
N SER A 104 3.93 -17.16 14.73
CA SER A 104 2.81 -16.38 15.27
C SER A 104 3.01 -14.87 15.08
N GLY A 105 2.05 -14.21 14.44
CA GLY A 105 2.05 -12.76 14.26
C GLY A 105 2.98 -12.21 13.17
N ASP A 106 3.69 -13.06 12.43
CA ASP A 106 4.66 -12.64 11.40
C ASP A 106 4.06 -11.79 10.27
N TRP A 107 2.73 -11.85 10.09
CA TRP A 107 1.98 -11.07 9.12
C TRP A 107 1.06 -10.02 9.75
N GLY A 108 1.18 -9.81 11.06
CA GLY A 108 0.33 -8.91 11.84
C GLY A 108 0.57 -7.42 11.58
N ASN A 109 1.39 -7.04 10.60
CA ASN A 109 1.74 -5.65 10.32
C ASN A 109 1.71 -5.29 8.81
N PRO A 110 0.54 -5.39 8.15
CA PRO A 110 0.37 -4.81 6.82
C PRO A 110 0.47 -3.27 6.91
N GLN A 111 1.15 -2.64 5.96
CA GLN A 111 1.42 -1.18 5.99
C GLN A 111 0.88 -0.44 4.75
N SER A 112 0.53 -1.17 3.68
CA SER A 112 -0.12 -0.58 2.51
C SER A 112 -0.68 -1.66 1.59
N GLU A 113 -1.57 -1.23 0.70
CA GLU A 113 -2.25 -2.10 -0.25
C GLU A 113 -2.47 -1.47 -1.62
N VAL A 114 -2.62 -2.33 -2.62
CA VAL A 114 -3.12 -1.99 -3.96
C VAL A 114 -4.25 -2.93 -4.31
N LEU A 115 -5.34 -2.37 -4.81
CA LEU A 115 -6.49 -3.11 -5.32
C LEU A 115 -6.56 -2.94 -6.84
N SER A 116 -6.80 -4.03 -7.57
CA SER A 116 -7.11 -3.97 -8.99
C SER A 116 -8.44 -3.25 -9.24
N LYS A 117 -8.60 -2.70 -10.45
CA LYS A 117 -9.81 -1.93 -10.82
C LYS A 117 -11.10 -2.73 -10.65
N ASP A 118 -11.08 -4.03 -10.90
CA ASP A 118 -12.24 -4.92 -10.73
C ASP A 118 -12.47 -5.36 -9.27
N GLY A 119 -11.56 -5.03 -8.34
CA GLY A 119 -11.65 -5.40 -6.94
C GLY A 119 -11.29 -6.86 -6.64
N ASN A 120 -10.73 -7.60 -7.60
CA ASN A 120 -10.47 -9.04 -7.50
C ASN A 120 -9.02 -9.41 -7.16
N THR A 121 -8.06 -8.50 -7.31
CA THR A 121 -6.67 -8.72 -6.91
C THR A 121 -6.27 -7.69 -5.87
N LEU A 122 -5.72 -8.18 -4.76
CA LEU A 122 -5.15 -7.35 -3.70
C LEU A 122 -3.67 -7.63 -3.59
N TYR A 123 -2.86 -6.60 -3.53
CA TYR A 123 -1.47 -6.67 -3.09
C TYR A 123 -1.36 -5.99 -1.73
N THR A 124 -0.70 -6.61 -0.75
CA THR A 124 -0.39 -5.97 0.53
C THR A 124 1.10 -6.00 0.76
N LEU A 125 1.68 -4.86 1.14
CA LEU A 125 3.04 -4.81 1.68
C LEU A 125 2.97 -5.02 3.19
N ILE A 126 3.57 -6.13 3.64
CA ILE A 126 3.58 -6.56 5.04
C ILE A 126 5.00 -6.43 5.58
N MET A 127 5.15 -5.73 6.70
CA MET A 127 6.44 -5.55 7.36
C MET A 127 6.64 -6.66 8.41
N LEU A 128 7.79 -7.30 8.41
CA LEU A 128 8.02 -8.51 9.23
C LEU A 128 8.26 -8.18 10.70
N ASN A 129 9.06 -7.15 10.96
CA ASN A 129 9.42 -6.72 12.30
C ASN A 129 9.45 -5.20 12.35
N LYS A 130 8.90 -4.64 13.41
CA LYS A 130 8.93 -3.19 13.66
C LYS A 130 10.39 -2.72 13.68
N GLY A 131 10.71 -1.68 12.89
CA GLY A 131 12.03 -1.06 12.86
C GLY A 131 13.07 -1.71 11.94
N THR A 132 12.80 -2.84 11.28
CA THR A 132 13.82 -3.52 10.45
C THR A 132 13.88 -3.07 8.99
N GLU A 133 12.92 -2.24 8.56
CA GLU A 133 12.66 -1.86 7.16
C GLU A 133 12.50 -3.04 6.19
N THR A 134 12.32 -4.25 6.72
CA THR A 134 12.20 -5.47 5.92
C THR A 134 10.72 -5.84 5.83
N GLY A 135 10.26 -6.00 4.59
CA GLY A 135 8.89 -6.42 4.31
C GLY A 135 8.83 -7.41 3.16
N ARG A 136 7.61 -7.80 2.78
CA ARG A 136 7.29 -8.60 1.59
C ARG A 136 5.94 -8.16 1.03
N ILE A 137 5.71 -8.46 -0.25
CA ILE A 137 4.39 -8.28 -0.86
C ILE A 137 3.70 -9.62 -0.96
N VAL A 138 2.44 -9.65 -0.56
CA VAL A 138 1.54 -10.79 -0.76
C VAL A 138 0.46 -10.37 -1.74
N LYS A 139 0.23 -11.19 -2.77
CA LYS A 139 -0.87 -11.02 -3.72
C LYS A 139 -1.98 -12.01 -3.36
N TYR A 140 -3.21 -11.54 -3.30
CA TYR A 140 -4.42 -12.34 -3.08
C TYR A 140 -5.32 -12.25 -4.30
N ASP A 141 -5.83 -13.39 -4.75
CA ASP A 141 -6.95 -13.50 -5.67
C ASP A 141 -8.26 -13.43 -4.87
N LEU A 142 -8.68 -12.21 -4.56
CA LEU A 142 -9.94 -11.95 -3.85
C LEU A 142 -11.16 -12.43 -4.64
N GLY A 143 -11.09 -12.44 -5.97
CA GLY A 143 -12.18 -12.95 -6.82
C GLY A 143 -12.44 -14.43 -6.52
N LYS A 144 -11.40 -15.26 -6.63
CA LYS A 144 -11.48 -16.69 -6.35
C LYS A 144 -11.77 -17.00 -4.89
N LEU A 145 -11.15 -16.26 -3.95
CA LEU A 145 -11.44 -16.39 -2.51
C LEU A 145 -12.93 -16.19 -2.21
N ARG A 146 -13.54 -15.15 -2.78
CA ARG A 146 -14.97 -14.84 -2.58
C ARG A 146 -15.90 -15.80 -3.33
N GLN A 147 -15.63 -16.07 -4.60
CA GLN A 147 -16.56 -16.81 -5.47
C GLN A 147 -16.52 -18.32 -5.21
N ARG A 148 -15.34 -18.90 -4.95
CA ARG A 148 -15.16 -20.34 -4.81
C ARG A 148 -15.16 -20.83 -3.37
N TYR A 149 -14.65 -20.02 -2.45
CA TYR A 149 -14.49 -20.41 -1.04
C TYR A 149 -15.36 -19.59 -0.09
N HIS A 150 -16.17 -18.68 -0.64
CA HIS A 150 -17.06 -17.78 0.10
C HIS A 150 -16.33 -16.93 1.15
N ILE A 151 -15.01 -16.74 0.99
CA ILE A 151 -14.16 -15.97 1.89
C ILE A 151 -14.48 -14.50 1.72
N SER A 152 -15.43 -14.07 2.55
CA SER A 152 -15.99 -12.74 2.63
C SER A 152 -16.68 -12.59 3.99
N THR A 153 -17.78 -11.84 4.09
CA THR A 153 -18.64 -11.78 5.28
C THR A 153 -19.33 -13.10 5.63
N THR A 154 -19.35 -14.08 4.72
CA THR A 154 -20.03 -15.38 4.90
C THR A 154 -19.10 -16.49 5.39
N ASN A 155 -17.79 -16.38 5.19
CA ASN A 155 -16.79 -17.36 5.64
C ASN A 155 -15.50 -16.64 6.06
N MET A 156 -15.59 -15.93 7.17
CA MET A 156 -14.58 -14.97 7.60
C MET A 156 -13.28 -15.59 8.14
N THR A 157 -13.36 -16.81 8.67
CA THR A 157 -12.22 -17.44 9.35
C THR A 157 -11.29 -18.21 8.40
N ALA A 158 -11.80 -18.69 7.27
CA ALA A 158 -11.14 -19.71 6.46
C ALA A 158 -9.76 -19.28 5.94
N LEU A 159 -9.57 -18.02 5.54
CA LEU A 159 -8.25 -17.54 5.08
C LEU A 159 -7.21 -17.55 6.21
N ARG A 160 -7.59 -17.12 7.42
CA ARG A 160 -6.70 -17.12 8.57
C ARG A 160 -6.43 -18.52 9.12
N ARG A 161 -7.43 -19.41 9.06
CA ARG A 161 -7.25 -20.84 9.39
C ARG A 161 -6.24 -21.48 8.45
N ALA A 162 -6.43 -21.33 7.15
CA ALA A 162 -5.52 -21.89 6.16
C ALA A 162 -4.05 -21.44 6.37
N THR A 163 -3.81 -20.16 6.68
CA THR A 163 -2.44 -19.68 6.97
C THR A 163 -1.92 -20.08 8.34
N TYR A 164 -2.78 -20.21 9.35
CA TYR A 164 -2.41 -20.74 10.66
C TYR A 164 -2.06 -22.23 10.58
N ASP A 165 -2.91 -23.05 9.98
CA ASP A 165 -2.71 -24.49 9.82
C ASP A 165 -1.44 -24.77 9.00
N LYS A 166 -1.11 -23.89 8.05
CA LYS A 166 0.20 -23.86 7.39
C LYS A 166 1.37 -23.67 8.37
N SER A 167 1.25 -22.75 9.32
CA SER A 167 2.31 -22.42 10.28
C SER A 167 2.58 -23.55 11.29
N VAL A 168 1.58 -24.38 11.57
CA VAL A 168 1.67 -25.51 12.52
C VAL A 168 1.71 -26.88 11.82
N ASN A 169 1.92 -26.91 10.50
CA ASN A 169 2.01 -28.12 9.70
C ASN A 169 0.77 -29.05 9.78
N LYS A 170 -0.43 -28.46 9.78
CA LYS A 170 -1.74 -29.16 9.84
C LYS A 170 -2.64 -28.85 8.64
N LEU A 171 -2.06 -28.62 7.46
CA LEU A 171 -2.80 -28.26 6.26
C LEU A 171 -3.79 -29.34 5.80
N THR A 172 -5.06 -28.97 5.68
CA THR A 172 -6.07 -29.75 4.98
C THR A 172 -6.00 -29.56 3.46
N VAL A 173 -6.77 -30.36 2.71
CA VAL A 173 -6.94 -30.17 1.26
C VAL A 173 -7.56 -28.81 0.95
N THR A 174 -8.55 -28.40 1.75
CA THR A 174 -9.21 -27.08 1.63
C THR A 174 -8.22 -25.94 1.87
N ASP A 175 -7.35 -26.05 2.88
CA ASP A 175 -6.34 -25.02 3.16
C ASP A 175 -5.37 -24.85 2.00
N LYS A 176 -4.86 -25.97 1.45
CA LYS A 176 -4.00 -25.93 0.26
C LYS A 176 -4.70 -25.22 -0.91
N ALA A 177 -5.98 -25.50 -1.12
CA ALA A 177 -6.77 -24.89 -2.19
C ALA A 177 -7.01 -23.38 -1.99
N ILE A 178 -7.20 -22.94 -0.73
CA ILE A 178 -7.29 -21.53 -0.34
C ILE A 178 -5.94 -20.83 -0.51
N LEU A 179 -4.85 -21.43 -0.02
CA LEU A 179 -3.49 -20.88 -0.12
C LEU A 179 -3.02 -20.74 -1.58
N ASN A 180 -3.51 -21.58 -2.49
CA ASN A 180 -3.28 -21.43 -3.94
C ASN A 180 -3.93 -20.18 -4.55
N CYS A 181 -4.77 -19.45 -3.79
CA CYS A 181 -5.28 -18.12 -4.17
C CYS A 181 -4.36 -16.99 -3.69
N MET A 182 -3.22 -17.33 -3.08
CA MET A 182 -2.22 -16.39 -2.61
C MET A 182 -0.90 -16.63 -3.33
N GLN A 183 -0.17 -15.55 -3.55
CA GLN A 183 1.22 -15.59 -3.95
C GLN A 183 2.03 -14.79 -2.95
N VAL A 184 2.97 -15.46 -2.29
CA VAL A 184 3.85 -14.84 -1.27
C VAL A 184 5.16 -14.47 -1.93
N GLY A 185 5.47 -13.17 -1.95
CA GLY A 185 6.75 -12.66 -2.43
C GLY A 185 7.90 -12.93 -1.46
N PRO A 186 9.15 -12.84 -1.94
CA PRO A 186 10.32 -12.88 -1.07
C PRO A 186 10.39 -11.61 -0.23
N THR A 187 11.23 -11.64 0.80
CA THR A 187 11.51 -10.48 1.65
C THR A 187 12.46 -9.50 0.96
N PHE A 188 12.29 -8.21 1.19
CA PHE A 188 13.17 -7.16 0.69
C PHE A 188 13.17 -5.93 1.61
N LYS A 189 14.15 -5.03 1.41
CA LYS A 189 14.21 -3.74 2.09
C LYS A 189 13.17 -2.77 1.50
N ALA A 190 12.08 -2.59 2.24
CA ALA A 190 10.92 -1.80 1.85
C ALA A 190 10.92 -0.38 2.42
N GLY A 191 11.86 -0.05 3.33
CA GLY A 191 11.78 1.19 4.12
C GLY A 191 10.64 1.09 5.14
N HIS A 192 9.92 2.19 5.39
CA HIS A 192 8.77 2.18 6.32
C HIS A 192 7.58 1.34 5.81
N GLY A 193 7.41 1.21 4.48
CA GLY A 193 6.35 0.39 3.88
C GLY A 193 4.94 1.03 3.79
N GLN A 194 4.81 2.31 4.17
CA GLN A 194 3.54 3.06 4.14
C GLN A 194 2.96 3.36 2.75
N SER A 195 3.70 3.06 1.67
CA SER A 195 3.17 3.21 0.32
C SER A 195 3.30 1.93 -0.47
N LEU A 196 2.26 1.66 -1.25
CA LEU A 196 2.26 0.77 -2.41
C LEU A 196 1.18 1.32 -3.34
N ALA A 197 1.53 1.57 -4.60
CA ALA A 197 0.62 2.19 -5.55
C ALA A 197 0.82 1.62 -6.94
N GLN A 198 -0.27 1.40 -7.67
CA GLN A 198 -0.22 1.05 -9.09
C GLN A 198 -0.31 2.28 -9.96
N ASN A 199 0.57 2.40 -10.95
CA ASN A 199 0.38 3.35 -12.04
C ASN A 199 -0.64 2.76 -13.03
N PRO A 200 -1.86 3.31 -13.15
CA PRO A 200 -2.92 2.72 -13.97
C PRO A 200 -2.64 2.78 -15.48
N LYS A 201 -1.65 3.58 -15.93
CA LYS A 201 -1.22 3.62 -17.34
C LYS A 201 -0.27 2.49 -17.72
N THR A 202 0.58 2.06 -16.78
CA THR A 202 1.62 1.06 -17.07
C THR A 202 1.38 -0.27 -16.36
N GLY A 203 0.43 -0.32 -15.42
CA GLY A 203 0.17 -1.50 -14.57
C GLY A 203 1.26 -1.76 -13.52
N GLU A 204 2.32 -0.95 -13.50
CA GLU A 204 3.47 -1.12 -12.61
C GLU A 204 3.14 -0.76 -11.18
N LEU A 205 3.61 -1.57 -10.23
CA LEU A 205 3.56 -1.28 -8.80
C LEU A 205 4.79 -0.48 -8.38
N TRP A 206 4.59 0.53 -7.54
CA TRP A 206 5.62 1.41 -7.02
C TRP A 206 5.43 1.68 -5.53
N PHE A 207 6.53 1.88 -4.80
CA PHE A 207 6.51 2.36 -3.43
C PHE A 207 7.66 3.34 -3.16
N VAL A 208 7.54 4.11 -2.07
CA VAL A 208 8.60 4.94 -1.52
C VAL A 208 9.49 4.09 -0.63
N GLY A 209 10.71 3.82 -1.07
CA GLY A 209 11.65 3.02 -0.28
C GLY A 209 12.51 3.83 0.69
N SER A 210 12.54 5.16 0.55
CA SER A 210 13.14 6.07 1.54
C SER A 210 12.47 7.43 1.44
N ALA A 211 11.86 7.88 2.54
CA ALA A 211 11.15 9.15 2.65
C ALA A 211 12.04 10.19 3.34
N ALA A 212 12.98 10.73 2.59
CA ALA A 212 13.94 11.73 3.07
C ALA A 212 14.19 12.81 2.00
N VAL A 213 15.11 13.73 2.29
CA VAL A 213 15.61 14.69 1.29
C VAL A 213 16.25 13.94 0.12
N LYS A 214 17.13 12.98 0.44
CA LYS A 214 17.63 11.95 -0.49
C LYS A 214 16.68 10.76 -0.42
N ALA A 215 15.75 10.69 -1.37
CA ALA A 215 14.69 9.70 -1.39
C ALA A 215 14.93 8.62 -2.46
N ASN A 216 14.13 7.56 -2.41
CA ASN A 216 14.00 6.66 -3.55
C ASN A 216 12.57 6.16 -3.73
N VAL A 217 12.23 5.89 -4.99
CA VAL A 217 11.06 5.11 -5.37
C VAL A 217 11.50 3.81 -6.01
N GLN A 218 10.77 2.74 -5.76
CA GLN A 218 11.09 1.41 -6.25
C GLN A 218 9.90 0.81 -6.97
N ARG A 219 10.16 0.21 -8.14
CA ARG A 219 9.16 -0.55 -8.90
C ARG A 219 9.20 -2.00 -8.49
N VAL A 220 8.04 -2.59 -8.28
CA VAL A 220 7.87 -4.00 -7.95
C VAL A 220 7.36 -4.76 -9.17
N SER A 221 7.93 -5.94 -9.39
CA SER A 221 7.40 -6.91 -10.36
C SER A 221 6.11 -7.54 -9.82
N THR A 222 5.02 -7.45 -10.57
CA THR A 222 3.76 -8.14 -10.22
C THR A 222 3.85 -9.66 -10.35
N LYS A 223 4.88 -10.19 -11.03
CA LYS A 223 5.15 -11.62 -11.19
C LYS A 223 5.97 -12.20 -10.05
N THR A 224 6.99 -11.49 -9.57
CA THR A 224 7.92 -12.00 -8.54
C THR A 224 7.72 -11.35 -7.18
N LEU A 225 6.88 -10.31 -7.10
CA LEU A 225 6.52 -9.57 -5.88
C LEU A 225 7.73 -8.98 -5.14
N LYS A 226 8.80 -8.67 -5.88
CA LYS A 226 10.01 -8.01 -5.36
C LYS A 226 10.41 -6.80 -6.22
N PRO A 227 11.18 -5.85 -5.66
CA PRO A 227 11.72 -4.73 -6.41
C PRO A 227 12.54 -5.20 -7.61
N ASN A 228 12.33 -4.58 -8.77
CA ASN A 228 13.14 -4.79 -9.96
C ASN A 228 13.72 -3.49 -10.53
N LYS A 229 13.39 -2.35 -9.91
CA LYS A 229 13.96 -1.03 -10.25
C LYS A 229 13.98 -0.14 -9.01
N ARG A 230 15.02 0.67 -8.87
CA ARG A 230 15.14 1.75 -7.89
C ARG A 230 15.57 3.04 -8.59
N ILE A 231 14.93 4.15 -8.25
CA ILE A 231 15.34 5.49 -8.67
C ILE A 231 15.64 6.29 -7.41
N ASN A 232 16.92 6.61 -7.20
CA ASN A 232 17.40 7.49 -6.15
C ASN A 232 17.39 8.93 -6.65
N PHE A 233 16.92 9.87 -5.83
CA PHE A 233 16.83 11.28 -6.19
C PHE A 233 16.83 12.18 -4.96
N THR A 234 17.16 13.45 -5.15
CA THR A 234 16.91 14.49 -4.16
C THR A 234 15.72 15.32 -4.64
N LEU A 235 14.67 15.52 -3.82
CA LEU A 235 13.59 16.44 -4.19
C LEU A 235 14.16 17.85 -4.33
N LYS A 236 14.58 18.40 -3.20
CA LYS A 236 15.35 19.63 -3.01
C LYS A 236 16.01 19.51 -1.63
N SER A 237 17.15 20.14 -1.40
CA SER A 237 17.87 20.10 -0.11
C SER A 237 17.02 20.40 1.13
N THR A 238 15.92 21.14 0.99
CA THR A 238 15.04 21.56 2.09
C THR A 238 13.69 20.86 2.12
N VAL A 239 13.46 19.86 1.25
CA VAL A 239 12.17 19.17 1.14
C VAL A 239 12.36 17.66 1.16
N ALA A 240 11.86 17.02 2.20
CA ALA A 240 11.78 15.57 2.27
C ALA A 240 10.56 15.04 1.49
N MET A 241 10.70 13.84 0.92
CA MET A 241 9.58 13.09 0.35
C MET A 241 8.66 12.58 1.45
N GLY A 242 7.35 12.49 1.18
CA GLY A 242 6.41 11.81 2.07
C GLY A 242 6.48 10.29 1.93
N GLU A 243 6.00 9.56 2.93
CA GLU A 243 5.95 8.09 2.95
C GLU A 243 4.77 7.50 2.14
N ASN A 244 3.93 8.37 1.60
CA ASN A 244 2.74 8.05 0.83
C ASN A 244 2.96 8.26 -0.69
N LEU A 245 2.25 7.49 -1.52
CA LEU A 245 2.30 7.61 -2.98
C LEU A 245 0.98 7.13 -3.59
N THR A 246 0.47 7.81 -4.62
CA THR A 246 -0.60 7.30 -5.48
C THR A 246 -0.43 7.80 -6.91
N PHE A 247 -1.26 7.28 -7.82
CA PHE A 247 -1.33 7.75 -9.20
C PHE A 247 -2.78 8.07 -9.59
N ASP A 248 -2.97 9.13 -10.39
CA ASP A 248 -4.25 9.33 -11.07
C ASP A 248 -4.37 8.46 -12.33
N LYS A 249 -5.55 8.49 -12.96
CA LYS A 249 -5.82 7.79 -14.23
C LYS A 249 -4.88 8.18 -15.38
N ASN A 250 -4.23 9.34 -15.29
CA ASN A 250 -3.30 9.84 -16.29
C ASN A 250 -1.84 9.44 -16.01
N GLY A 251 -1.60 8.65 -14.96
CA GLY A 251 -0.27 8.27 -14.49
C GLY A 251 0.50 9.45 -13.91
N ASN A 252 -0.16 10.49 -13.42
CA ASN A 252 0.48 11.51 -12.60
C ASN A 252 0.68 10.92 -11.20
N ALA A 253 1.91 11.02 -10.68
CA ALA A 253 2.24 10.58 -9.33
C ALA A 253 1.94 11.70 -8.32
N TYR A 254 1.46 11.33 -7.14
CA TYR A 254 1.17 12.25 -6.05
C TYR A 254 1.72 11.74 -4.74
N PHE A 255 2.28 12.66 -3.94
CA PHE A 255 2.53 12.47 -2.52
C PHE A 255 2.18 13.77 -1.80
N TYR A 256 2.01 13.70 -0.49
CA TYR A 256 1.80 14.88 0.35
C TYR A 256 2.66 14.83 1.61
N THR A 257 2.88 16.01 2.18
CA THR A 257 3.51 16.17 3.50
C THR A 257 2.70 17.13 4.36
N TYR A 258 2.84 16.98 5.68
CA TYR A 258 2.36 17.99 6.62
C TYR A 258 3.42 19.06 6.86
N SER A 259 2.98 20.30 7.08
CA SER A 259 3.87 21.38 7.48
C SER A 259 4.03 21.40 9.00
N TYR A 260 5.28 21.45 9.46
CA TYR A 260 5.61 21.66 10.86
C TYR A 260 5.70 23.15 11.26
N GLY A 261 5.43 24.06 10.33
CA GLY A 261 5.59 25.51 10.51
C GLY A 261 6.61 26.10 9.50
N GLY A 262 6.97 27.37 9.69
CA GLY A 262 7.81 28.13 8.75
C GLY A 262 6.97 28.88 7.71
N TRP A 263 7.31 28.76 6.42
CA TRP A 263 6.62 29.51 5.36
C TRP A 263 5.21 28.99 5.04
N ALA A 264 4.85 27.78 5.48
CA ALA A 264 3.50 27.24 5.37
C ALA A 264 2.91 27.03 6.78
N PRO A 265 1.61 27.29 7.00
CA PRO A 265 0.99 27.15 8.31
C PRO A 265 1.23 25.77 8.93
N LYS A 266 1.50 25.71 10.23
CA LYS A 266 1.61 24.44 10.96
C LYS A 266 0.34 23.61 10.78
N ASN A 267 0.48 22.30 10.61
CA ASN A 267 -0.58 21.33 10.35
C ASN A 267 -1.33 21.51 9.01
N SER A 268 -0.81 22.34 8.10
CA SER A 268 -1.29 22.38 6.72
C SER A 268 -0.79 21.18 5.91
N LEU A 269 -1.53 20.83 4.87
CA LEU A 269 -1.16 19.77 3.92
C LEU A 269 -0.58 20.38 2.64
N LYS A 270 0.63 19.98 2.28
CA LYS A 270 1.30 20.31 1.00
C LYS A 270 1.20 19.12 0.05
N LEU A 271 0.64 19.35 -1.14
CA LEU A 271 0.51 18.34 -2.18
C LEU A 271 1.56 18.53 -3.27
N TYR A 272 2.19 17.44 -3.68
CA TYR A 272 3.15 17.41 -4.79
C TYR A 272 2.61 16.52 -5.89
N GLN A 273 2.74 16.98 -7.13
CA GLN A 273 2.30 16.27 -8.33
C GLN A 273 3.47 16.11 -9.29
N GLY A 274 3.58 14.97 -9.96
CA GLY A 274 4.70 14.71 -10.83
C GLY A 274 4.56 13.48 -11.72
N LYS A 275 5.71 13.01 -12.21
CA LYS A 275 5.87 11.81 -13.01
C LYS A 275 7.06 11.00 -12.48
N ILE A 276 6.89 9.68 -12.49
CA ILE A 276 7.97 8.71 -12.35
C ILE A 276 8.26 8.18 -13.75
N ASN A 277 9.42 8.53 -14.29
CA ASN A 277 9.88 8.15 -15.62
C ASN A 277 10.78 6.91 -15.54
N LYS A 278 11.34 6.50 -16.70
CA LYS A 278 12.16 5.29 -16.80
C LYS A 278 13.35 5.25 -15.84
N LYS A 279 14.02 6.40 -15.63
CA LYS A 279 15.27 6.55 -14.83
C LYS A 279 15.27 7.78 -13.89
N SER A 280 14.18 8.54 -13.85
CA SER A 280 14.11 9.83 -13.15
C SER A 280 12.71 10.09 -12.63
N VAL A 281 12.58 10.97 -11.64
CA VAL A 281 11.30 11.50 -11.16
C VAL A 281 11.32 13.03 -11.22
N LYS A 282 10.17 13.62 -11.55
CA LYS A 282 9.99 15.07 -11.60
C LYS A 282 8.67 15.44 -10.96
N PHE A 283 8.74 16.26 -9.92
CA PHE A 283 7.61 16.76 -9.16
C PHE A 283 7.57 18.30 -9.20
N HIS A 284 6.39 18.85 -8.97
CA HIS A 284 6.20 20.24 -8.61
C HIS A 284 5.28 20.31 -7.39
N LEU A 285 5.46 21.35 -6.58
CA LEU A 285 4.51 21.69 -5.54
C LEU A 285 3.23 22.20 -6.20
N VAL A 286 2.08 21.63 -5.86
CA VAL A 286 0.80 22.27 -6.16
C VAL A 286 0.75 23.54 -5.32
N MET A 287 0.70 24.71 -5.96
CA MET A 287 0.79 26.03 -5.29
C MET A 287 -0.47 26.41 -4.48
N GLN A 288 -1.16 25.39 -3.98
CA GLN A 288 -2.26 25.47 -3.05
C GLN A 288 -2.34 24.17 -2.23
N GLY A 289 -2.47 24.27 -0.91
CA GLY A 289 -2.72 23.14 -0.02
C GLY A 289 -3.98 23.28 0.83
N LEU A 290 -4.12 22.42 1.84
CA LEU A 290 -5.21 22.50 2.82
C LEU A 290 -4.72 23.15 4.10
N ARG A 291 -5.50 24.07 4.67
CA ARG A 291 -5.16 24.71 5.94
C ARG A 291 -5.17 23.70 7.10
N HIS A 292 -6.14 22.79 7.09
CA HIS A 292 -6.27 21.75 8.10
C HIS A 292 -6.10 20.37 7.46
N ASN A 293 -5.04 19.67 7.84
CA ASN A 293 -4.85 18.27 7.47
C ASN A 293 -5.88 17.37 8.21
N PRO A 294 -6.09 16.11 7.77
CA PRO A 294 -7.11 15.24 8.38
C PRO A 294 -6.75 14.77 9.79
N GLY A 295 -5.47 14.69 10.15
CA GLY A 295 -5.07 14.21 11.46
C GLY A 295 -3.57 14.17 11.68
N TRP A 296 -3.20 13.70 12.85
CA TRP A 296 -1.82 13.74 13.37
C TRP A 296 -0.83 12.85 12.62
N LYS A 297 -1.30 11.77 11.98
CA LYS A 297 -0.47 10.84 11.20
C LYS A 297 -0.93 10.77 9.74
N SER A 298 0.01 10.97 8.82
CA SER A 298 -0.20 10.59 7.42
C SER A 298 -0.09 9.07 7.33
N GLN A 299 -1.15 8.39 6.88
CA GLN A 299 -1.09 6.95 6.64
C GLN A 299 -0.95 6.66 5.15
N SER A 300 -1.82 7.24 4.32
CA SER A 300 -1.74 7.02 2.87
C SER A 300 -2.36 8.16 2.06
N ILE A 301 -2.19 8.09 0.74
CA ILE A 301 -2.93 8.86 -0.25
C ILE A 301 -3.56 7.89 -1.25
N ALA A 302 -4.82 8.13 -1.60
CA ALA A 302 -5.56 7.31 -2.55
C ALA A 302 -6.16 8.14 -3.67
N TYR A 303 -6.47 7.49 -4.80
CA TYR A 303 -7.17 8.12 -5.91
C TYR A 303 -8.41 7.30 -6.28
N SER A 304 -9.57 7.97 -6.37
CA SER A 304 -10.78 7.38 -6.94
C SER A 304 -10.95 7.82 -8.38
N THR A 305 -10.88 6.87 -9.32
CA THR A 305 -11.13 7.15 -10.75
C THR A 305 -12.58 7.60 -10.98
N LYS A 306 -13.54 6.97 -10.28
CA LYS A 306 -14.97 7.28 -10.41
C LYS A 306 -15.29 8.71 -10.00
N GLN A 307 -14.69 9.19 -8.90
CA GLN A 307 -14.94 10.55 -8.40
C GLN A 307 -13.93 11.57 -8.94
N ASN A 308 -12.82 11.12 -9.55
CA ASN A 308 -11.67 11.94 -9.91
C ASN A 308 -11.13 12.78 -8.74
N ARG A 309 -10.95 12.15 -7.58
CA ARG A 309 -10.53 12.78 -6.33
C ARG A 309 -9.33 12.09 -5.71
N LEU A 310 -8.45 12.88 -5.09
CA LEU A 310 -7.42 12.42 -4.17
C LEU A 310 -7.98 12.38 -2.75
N TYR A 311 -7.60 11.36 -1.99
CA TYR A 311 -7.99 11.17 -0.59
C TYR A 311 -6.73 11.10 0.27
N PHE A 312 -6.66 11.97 1.27
CA PHE A 312 -5.59 12.04 2.25
C PHE A 312 -6.06 11.31 3.49
N VAL A 313 -5.42 10.19 3.79
CA VAL A 313 -5.85 9.27 4.85
C VAL A 313 -4.97 9.47 6.07
N SER A 314 -5.65 9.77 7.19
CA SER A 314 -5.10 9.69 8.53
C SER A 314 -5.91 8.67 9.34
N ASN A 315 -5.41 8.36 10.52
CA ASN A 315 -6.10 7.52 11.48
C ASN A 315 -7.45 8.14 11.87
N SER A 316 -8.55 7.42 11.57
CA SER A 316 -9.94 7.84 11.81
C SER A 316 -10.36 9.16 11.16
N SER A 317 -9.64 9.67 10.16
CA SER A 317 -10.02 10.90 9.46
C SER A 317 -9.50 10.93 8.03
N ILE A 318 -10.36 11.33 7.09
CA ILE A 318 -10.05 11.38 5.66
C ILE A 318 -10.50 12.72 5.11
N SER A 319 -9.61 13.40 4.38
CA SER A 319 -9.94 14.58 3.56
C SER A 319 -9.79 14.24 2.08
N SER A 320 -10.59 14.82 1.20
CA SER A 320 -10.45 14.62 -0.25
C SER A 320 -10.64 15.89 -1.05
N ILE A 321 -10.01 15.94 -2.22
CA ILE A 321 -10.06 17.06 -3.16
C ILE A 321 -10.20 16.57 -4.62
N PRO A 322 -10.88 17.31 -5.50
CA PRO A 322 -10.95 16.97 -6.92
C PRO A 322 -9.65 17.30 -7.64
N VAL A 323 -9.15 16.36 -8.45
CA VAL A 323 -7.91 16.53 -9.24
C VAL A 323 -8.06 17.66 -10.27
N SER A 324 -9.26 17.85 -10.82
CA SER A 324 -9.53 18.90 -11.82
C SER A 324 -9.45 20.33 -11.29
N LYS A 325 -9.37 20.52 -9.97
CA LYS A 325 -9.29 21.86 -9.34
C LYS A 325 -8.00 22.08 -8.56
N LEU A 326 -6.97 21.24 -8.72
CA LEU A 326 -5.68 21.49 -8.08
C LEU A 326 -5.16 22.90 -8.41
N GLY A 327 -4.72 23.63 -7.39
CA GLY A 327 -4.29 25.03 -7.52
C GLY A 327 -5.43 26.05 -7.52
N LYS A 328 -6.69 25.66 -7.65
CA LYS A 328 -7.87 26.55 -7.67
C LYS A 328 -9.04 26.05 -6.80
N LEU A 329 -8.73 25.24 -5.79
CA LEU A 329 -9.68 24.72 -4.82
C LEU A 329 -10.29 25.85 -3.99
N THR A 330 -11.58 25.67 -3.67
CA THR A 330 -12.30 26.43 -2.65
C THR A 330 -12.60 25.54 -1.45
N ALA A 331 -13.04 26.12 -0.33
CA ALA A 331 -13.41 25.35 0.87
C ALA A 331 -14.53 24.32 0.59
N LYS A 332 -15.46 24.63 -0.32
CA LYS A 332 -16.56 23.75 -0.72
C LYS A 332 -16.09 22.52 -1.52
N ASP A 333 -14.91 22.59 -2.14
CA ASP A 333 -14.35 21.48 -2.90
C ASP A 333 -13.73 20.40 -2.01
N VAL A 334 -13.45 20.72 -0.75
CA VAL A 334 -12.83 19.82 0.22
C VAL A 334 -13.91 19.05 0.95
N LYS A 335 -13.91 17.72 0.77
CA LYS A 335 -14.72 16.83 1.61
C LYS A 335 -13.88 16.31 2.76
N THR A 336 -14.46 16.19 3.94
CA THR A 336 -13.79 15.62 5.11
C THR A 336 -14.74 14.73 5.88
N VAL A 337 -14.22 13.66 6.48
CA VAL A 337 -14.97 12.72 7.32
C VAL A 337 -14.12 12.27 8.49
N LYS A 338 -14.70 12.29 9.70
CA LYS A 338 -14.19 11.59 10.88
C LYS A 338 -14.91 10.26 11.01
N LEU A 339 -14.16 9.26 11.44
CA LEU A 339 -14.61 7.87 11.51
C LEU A 339 -14.50 7.35 12.94
N SER A 340 -15.35 6.38 13.28
CA SER A 340 -15.39 5.75 14.60
C SER A 340 -14.30 4.67 14.78
N GLY A 341 -14.27 4.08 15.97
CA GLY A 341 -13.57 2.83 16.22
C GLY A 341 -12.10 2.96 16.62
N GLN A 342 -11.51 4.16 16.53
CA GLN A 342 -10.12 4.41 16.95
C GLN A 342 -9.15 3.35 16.38
N ARG A 343 -9.34 3.01 15.11
CA ARG A 343 -8.55 1.98 14.43
C ARG A 343 -7.30 2.58 13.79
N GLU A 344 -6.31 1.73 13.51
CA GLU A 344 -5.09 2.10 12.79
C GLU A 344 -5.28 1.84 11.28
N PHE A 345 -5.44 2.91 10.51
CA PHE A 345 -5.58 2.81 9.06
C PHE A 345 -4.21 2.70 8.42
N GLU A 346 -4.08 1.87 7.39
CA GLU A 346 -2.82 1.66 6.68
C GLU A 346 -2.95 2.06 5.21
N GLY A 347 -4.15 1.94 4.64
CA GLY A 347 -4.40 2.42 3.29
C GLY A 347 -5.87 2.52 2.90
N LEU A 348 -6.10 3.16 1.76
CA LEU A 348 -7.39 3.22 1.10
C LEU A 348 -7.19 3.00 -0.40
N GLN A 349 -7.99 2.13 -1.00
CA GLN A 349 -8.06 1.93 -2.45
C GLN A 349 -9.50 2.02 -2.93
N PHE A 350 -9.68 2.16 -4.25
CA PHE A 350 -11.01 2.19 -4.86
C PHE A 350 -11.09 1.21 -6.02
N ASP A 351 -12.19 0.47 -6.10
CA ASP A 351 -12.53 -0.25 -7.33
C ASP A 351 -13.14 0.70 -8.39
N GLN A 352 -13.40 0.18 -9.58
CA GLN A 352 -13.97 0.92 -10.70
C GLN A 352 -15.39 1.43 -10.45
N SER A 353 -16.15 0.76 -9.56
CA SER A 353 -17.49 1.22 -9.15
C SER A 353 -17.40 2.45 -8.25
N GLY A 354 -16.22 2.68 -7.66
CA GLY A 354 -15.96 3.74 -6.69
C GLY A 354 -16.15 3.30 -5.25
N ALA A 355 -16.30 2.00 -4.98
CA ALA A 355 -16.32 1.49 -3.61
C ALA A 355 -14.92 1.59 -3.02
N GLY A 356 -14.83 2.15 -1.82
CA GLY A 356 -13.59 2.28 -1.07
C GLY A 356 -13.26 0.98 -0.33
N TYR A 357 -11.99 0.60 -0.32
CA TYR A 357 -11.44 -0.52 0.41
C TYR A 357 -10.36 -0.01 1.37
N LEU A 358 -10.63 -0.08 2.67
CA LEU A 358 -9.80 0.45 3.74
C LEU A 358 -9.04 -0.69 4.39
N LEU A 359 -7.71 -0.64 4.34
CA LEU A 359 -6.84 -1.55 5.08
C LEU A 359 -6.65 -1.04 6.51
N VAL A 360 -6.84 -1.92 7.48
CA VAL A 360 -6.73 -1.61 8.91
C VAL A 360 -5.87 -2.65 9.62
N ASN A 361 -5.02 -2.19 10.54
CA ASN A 361 -4.10 -3.01 11.31
C ASN A 361 -4.70 -3.49 12.66
N LYS A 362 -3.88 -4.17 13.48
CA LYS A 362 -4.23 -4.78 14.79
C LYS A 362 -5.40 -5.75 14.68
N GLY A 363 -5.15 -6.85 13.99
CA GLY A 363 -6.18 -7.75 13.48
C GLY A 363 -6.49 -7.42 12.03
N ALA A 364 -5.47 -7.55 11.18
CA ALA A 364 -5.46 -7.12 9.78
C ALA A 364 -6.76 -7.45 9.04
N GLU A 365 -7.39 -6.44 8.47
CA GLU A 365 -8.63 -6.60 7.71
C GLU A 365 -8.76 -5.57 6.60
N LEU A 366 -9.49 -5.96 5.56
CA LEU A 366 -9.90 -5.07 4.48
C LEU A 366 -11.40 -4.80 4.65
N LEU A 367 -11.78 -3.56 4.91
CA LEU A 367 -13.17 -3.15 4.99
C LEU A 367 -13.61 -2.49 3.68
N LYS A 368 -14.85 -2.75 3.24
CA LYS A 368 -15.43 -2.16 2.03
C LYS A 368 -16.50 -1.12 2.41
N THR A 369 -16.58 -0.02 1.67
CA THR A 369 -17.65 0.95 1.82
C THR A 369 -19.00 0.37 1.40
N THR A 370 -20.03 0.54 2.22
CA THR A 370 -21.44 0.23 1.88
C THR A 370 -22.25 1.48 1.50
N GLY A 371 -21.60 2.66 1.43
CA GLY A 371 -22.16 3.93 0.97
C GLY A 371 -21.17 4.74 0.11
N LYS A 372 -21.60 5.90 -0.41
CA LYS A 372 -20.78 6.76 -1.28
C LYS A 372 -19.95 7.77 -0.47
N PHE A 373 -18.67 7.92 -0.82
CA PHE A 373 -17.78 9.02 -0.35
C PHE A 373 -18.17 10.40 -0.90
#